data_AF-Q9FEE3-F1
#
_entry.id   AF-Q9FEE3-F1
#
_cell.length_a   1.000
_cell.length_b   1.000
_cell.length_c   1.000
_cell.angle_alpha   90.00
_cell.angle_beta   90.00
_cell.angle_gamma   90.00
#
_symmetry.space_group_name_H-M   'P 1'
#
loop_
_entity.id
_entity.type
_entity.pdbx_description
1 polymer ?
#
loop_
_entity_poly.entity_id
_entity_poly.type
_entity_poly.pdbx_seq_one_letter_code
_entity_poly.pdbx_strand_id
1 'polypeptide(L)' 'GTYGEAEAAAIEKFAEAFRTVDFPPGSSVFYRQSPDGKLGLSFSPHDTLPEKEAVV' A
#
# COMPACT_ATOMS: atom_id res chain seq x y z
N GLY A 1 -4.03 0.05 20.95
CA GLY A 1 -4.89 0.44 19.83
C GLY A 1 -6.10 -0.46 19.86
N THR A 2 -7.29 0.14 19.86
CA THR A 2 -8.54 -0.58 19.65
C THR A 2 -8.79 -0.64 18.16
N TYR A 3 -9.14 -1.82 17.65
CA TYR A 3 -9.55 -1.96 16.26
C TYR A 3 -11.00 -1.47 16.13
N GLY A 4 -11.18 -0.26 15.60
CA GLY A 4 -12.47 0.36 15.35
C GLY A 4 -12.84 0.33 13.87
N GLU A 5 -13.93 1.02 13.55
CA GLU A 5 -14.43 1.11 12.18
C GLU A 5 -13.44 1.82 11.24
N ALA A 6 -12.66 2.77 11.77
CA ALA A 6 -11.62 3.47 11.00
C ALA A 6 -10.50 2.52 10.58
N GLU A 7 -10.02 1.67 11.50
CA GLU A 7 -9.01 0.65 11.21
C GLU A 7 -9.55 -0.41 10.24
N ALA A 8 -10.82 -0.79 10.38
CA ALA A 8 -11.47 -1.73 9.45
C ALA A 8 -11.55 -1.17 8.02
N ALA A 9 -11.97 0.08 7.87
CA ALA A 9 -12.01 0.74 6.56
C ALA A 9 -10.61 0.93 5.95
N ALA A 10 -9.59 1.19 6.78
CA ALA A 10 -8.21 1.30 6.31
C ALA A 10 -7.66 -0.05 5.82
N ILE A 11 -7.96 -1.15 6.52
CA ILE A 11 -7.61 -2.52 6.10
C ILE A 11 -8.30 -2.88 4.78
N GLU A 12 -9.57 -2.50 4.61
CA GLU A 12 -10.30 -2.76 3.37
C GLU A 12 -9.66 -2.01 2.18
N LYS A 13 -9.36 -0.72 2.34
CA LYS A 13 -8.64 0.08 1.33
C LYS A 13 -7.26 -0.49 1.01
N PHE A 14 -6.53 -0.94 2.04
CA PHE A 14 -5.26 -1.62 1.86
C PHE A 14 -5.44 -2.87 1.00
N ALA A 15 -6.39 -3.75 1.34
CA ALA A 15 -6.64 -4.96 0.56
C ALA A 15 -7.05 -4.66 -0.88
N GLU A 16 -7.89 -3.64 -1.10
CA GLU A 16 -8.32 -3.21 -2.44
C GLU A 16 -7.13 -2.72 -3.29
N ALA A 17 -6.21 -1.96 -2.72
CA ALA A 17 -5.02 -1.48 -3.42
C ALA A 17 -4.20 -2.64 -4.01
N PHE A 18 -4.03 -3.75 -3.28
CA PHE A 18 -3.32 -4.93 -3.76
C PHE A 18 -4.11 -5.76 -4.77
N ARG A 19 -5.45 -5.77 -4.72
CA ARG A 19 -6.28 -6.55 -5.66
C ARG A 19 -6.16 -6.06 -7.11
N THR A 20 -5.75 -4.81 -7.30
CA THR A 20 -5.61 -4.21 -8.64
C THR A 20 -4.23 -4.44 -9.28
N VAL A 21 -3.31 -5.11 -8.57
CA VAL A 21 -1.91 -5.24 -8.98
C VAL A 21 -1.51 -6.71 -9.05
N ASP A 22 -0.90 -7.11 -10.17
CA ASP A 22 -0.26 -8.41 -10.33
C ASP A 22 1.22 -8.34 -9.93
N PHE A 23 1.72 -9.40 -9.29
CA PHE A 23 3.10 -9.49 -8.81
C PHE A 23 3.86 -10.63 -9.50
N PRO A 24 4.35 -10.44 -10.74
CA PRO A 24 5.28 -11.38 -11.34
C PRO A 24 6.59 -11.46 -10.52
N PRO A 25 7.37 -12.53 -10.68
CA PRO A 25 8.69 -12.63 -10.06
C PRO A 25 9.55 -11.40 -10.39
N GLY A 26 10.14 -10.78 -9.36
CA GLY A 26 10.93 -9.55 -9.48
C GLY A 26 10.15 -8.24 -9.30
N SER A 27 8.85 -8.31 -9.02
CA SER A 27 8.08 -7.14 -8.58
C SER A 27 8.33 -6.81 -7.11
N SER A 28 8.18 -5.52 -6.77
CA SER A 28 8.45 -4.98 -5.45
C SER A 28 7.30 -4.12 -4.94
N VAL A 29 7.11 -4.14 -3.61
CA VAL A 29 6.15 -3.30 -2.90
C VAL A 29 6.91 -2.40 -1.94
N PHE A 30 6.62 -1.10 -2.00
CA PHE A 30 7.21 -0.10 -1.13
C PHE A 30 6.17 0.36 -0.11
N TYR A 31 6.54 0.26 1.17
CA TYR A 31 5.75 0.73 2.30
C TYR A 31 6.40 1.97 2.88
N ARG A 32 5.78 3.15 2.69
CA ARG A 32 6.24 4.41 3.27
C ARG A 32 5.42 4.77 4.48
N GLN A 33 5.96 4.53 5.68
CA GLN A 33 5.35 5.03 6.91
C GLN A 33 5.80 6.46 7.14
N SER A 34 4.82 7.35 7.19
CA SER A 34 5.05 8.76 7.40
C SER A 34 4.92 9.12 8.90
N PRO A 35 5.66 10.12 9.39
CA PRO A 35 5.61 10.50 10.81
C PRO A 35 4.24 11.07 11.23
N ASP A 36 3.40 11.47 10.28
CA ASP A 36 2.00 11.86 10.47
C ASP A 36 1.04 10.67 10.56
N GLY A 37 1.54 9.44 10.58
CA GLY A 37 0.74 8.23 10.81
C GLY A 37 0.02 7.70 9.57
N LYS A 38 0.37 8.17 8.38
CA LYS A 38 -0.17 7.65 7.11
C LYS A 38 0.73 6.57 6.52
N LEU A 39 0.12 5.64 5.80
CA LEU A 39 0.83 4.58 5.08
C LEU A 39 0.74 4.81 3.58
N GLY A 40 1.89 5.12 2.96
CA GLY A 40 2.04 5.11 1.51
C GLY A 40 2.33 3.70 1.00
N LEU A 41 1.63 3.30 -0.06
CA LEU A 41 1.83 2.07 -0.81
C LEU A 41 2.21 2.41 -2.24
N SER A 42 3.34 1.88 -2.69
CA SER A 42 3.77 2.03 -4.07
C SER A 42 4.20 0.68 -4.64
N PHE A 43 3.80 0.41 -5.88
CA PHE A 43 4.03 -0.87 -6.55
C PHE A 43 4.97 -0.69 -7.72
N SER A 44 6.00 -1.52 -7.79
CA SER A 44 6.94 -1.54 -8.92
C SER A 44 6.89 -2.90 -9.62
N PRO A 45 6.56 -2.94 -10.93
CA PRO A 45 6.53 -4.19 -11.68
C PRO A 45 7.93 -4.80 -11.84
N HIS A 46 8.98 -3.99 -11.94
CA HIS A 46 10.39 -4.40 -12.04
C HIS A 46 11.29 -3.27 -11.55
N ASP A 47 12.30 -3.57 -10.71
CA ASP A 47 13.52 -2.83 -10.26
C ASP A 47 13.67 -1.31 -10.56
N THR A 48 12.56 -0.60 -10.67
CA THR A 48 12.40 0.79 -11.07
C THR A 48 11.54 1.48 -10.02
N LEU A 49 11.74 2.78 -9.86
CA LEU A 49 10.98 3.52 -8.88
C LEU A 49 9.49 3.56 -9.28
N PRO A 50 8.56 3.31 -8.34
CA PRO A 50 7.13 3.40 -8.61
C PRO A 50 6.76 4.82 -9.07
N GLU A 51 6.01 4.95 -10.17
CA GLU A 51 5.55 6.26 -10.66
C GLU A 51 4.38 6.83 -9.83
N LYS A 52 3.68 6.00 -9.05
CA LYS A 52 2.49 6.38 -8.29
C LYS A 52 2.51 5.78 -6.90
N GLU A 53 2.06 6.58 -5.93
CA GLU A 53 1.89 6.20 -4.54
C GLU A 53 0.41 6.33 -4.16
N ALA A 54 -0.16 5.27 -3.59
CA ALA A 54 -1.46 5.28 -2.93
C ALA A 54 -1.26 5.60 -1.45
N VAL A 55 -2.04 6.53 -0.90
CA VAL A 55 -2.00 6.86 0.53
C VAL A 55 -3.22 6.24 1.20
N VAL A 56 -2.98 5.45 2.25
CA VAL A 56 -3.99 4.76 3.05
C VAL A 56 -4.03 5.33 4.46
#